data_AF-A0AAD7YML7-F1
#
_entry.id   AF-A0AAD7YML7-F1
#
_cell.length_a   1.000
_cell.length_b   1.000
_cell.length_c   1.000
_cell.angle_alpha   90.00
_cell.angle_beta   90.00
_cell.angle_gamma   90.00
#
_symmetry.space_group_name_H-M   'P 1'
#
loop_
_entity.id
_entity.type
_entity.pdbx_description
1 polymer ?
#
loop_
_entity_poly.entity_id
_entity_poly.type
_entity_poly.pdbx_seq_one_letter_code
_entity_poly.pdbx_strand_id
1 'polypeptide(L)'
;MKTELSKFNDTMKSMLSKELQSINSKIDSMDISMKFINSQYEDILKKLSTSEQTILVLQKENADIKSVTNSLKVRLDQLEQQTRSNNVEIQCLPEKKQEDLLKIVTDLSKAVGCDLENRDVLHCTRVAKLKPDNMRPRSIIVQLASPRLRDRFLASTITFNKANKENKLNSTHIGCPGPKTAIYVNEHLSPTYKALHAAARIKAKELGYKFVWVRSGRIFMRKVEESDHIMIKNMDTLNKLN
;
A
#
# COMPACT_ATOMS: atom_id res chain seq x y z
N MET A 1 92.70 -18.62 43.25
CA MET A 1 91.77 -17.47 43.24
C MET A 1 91.61 -16.85 41.84
N LYS A 2 92.68 -16.42 41.15
CA LYS A 2 92.59 -15.85 39.77
C LYS A 2 91.99 -16.81 38.71
N THR A 3 92.31 -18.10 38.76
CA THR A 3 91.85 -19.10 37.77
C THR A 3 90.36 -19.47 37.93
N GLU A 4 89.89 -19.54 39.18
CA GLU A 4 88.48 -19.75 39.52
C GLU A 4 87.63 -18.54 39.11
N LEU A 5 88.14 -17.32 39.35
CA LEU A 5 87.48 -16.08 38.93
C LEU A 5 87.37 -15.97 37.40
N SER A 6 88.40 -16.41 36.66
CA SER A 6 88.38 -16.49 35.19
C SER A 6 87.32 -17.46 34.70
N LYS A 7 87.28 -18.70 35.23
CA LYS A 7 86.27 -19.70 34.87
C LYS A 7 84.84 -19.24 35.17
N PHE A 8 84.63 -18.56 36.30
CA PHE A 8 83.33 -17.99 36.64
C PHE A 8 82.91 -16.91 35.64
N ASN A 9 83.84 -16.03 35.26
CA ASN A 9 83.59 -14.96 34.28
C ASN A 9 83.30 -15.52 32.88
N ASP A 10 84.00 -16.56 32.46
CA ASP A 10 83.77 -17.25 31.19
C ASP A 10 82.41 -17.98 31.17
N THR A 11 82.05 -18.62 32.29
CA THR A 11 80.74 -19.29 32.46
C THR A 11 79.60 -18.27 32.43
N MET A 12 79.74 -17.15 33.14
CA MET A 12 78.77 -16.04 33.14
C MET A 12 78.63 -15.43 31.75
N LYS A 13 79.74 -15.19 31.06
CA LYS A 13 79.75 -14.66 29.68
C LYS A 13 79.05 -15.62 28.73
N SER A 14 79.31 -16.93 28.85
CA SER A 14 78.64 -17.97 28.06
C SER A 14 77.12 -18.02 28.30
N MET A 15 76.68 -18.00 29.56
CA MET A 15 75.25 -17.97 29.92
C MET A 15 74.56 -16.72 29.37
N LEU A 16 75.15 -15.54 29.59
CA LEU A 16 74.62 -14.27 29.08
C LEU A 16 74.53 -14.27 27.55
N SER A 17 75.52 -14.84 26.86
CA SER A 17 75.54 -14.94 25.40
C SER A 17 74.41 -15.84 24.89
N LYS A 18 74.18 -16.98 25.54
CA LYS A 18 73.07 -17.90 25.21
C LYS A 18 71.70 -17.25 25.44
N GLU A 19 71.50 -16.58 26.56
CA GLU A 19 70.24 -15.88 26.85
C GLU A 19 70.01 -14.70 25.88
N LEU A 20 71.04 -13.91 25.56
CA LEU A 20 70.96 -12.85 24.55
C LEU A 20 70.60 -13.40 23.17
N GLN A 21 71.17 -14.55 22.79
CA GLN A 21 70.89 -15.19 21.51
C GLN A 21 69.45 -15.76 21.46
N SER A 22 68.97 -16.30 22.59
CA SER A 22 67.58 -16.73 22.78
C SER A 22 66.58 -15.56 22.72
N ILE A 23 66.95 -14.41 23.29
CA ILE A 23 66.16 -13.17 23.21
C ILE A 23 66.11 -12.66 21.77
N ASN A 24 67.26 -12.59 21.08
CA ASN A 24 67.30 -12.12 19.69
C ASN A 24 66.44 -13.00 18.77
N SER A 25 66.47 -14.33 18.91
CA SER A 25 65.65 -15.20 18.08
C SER A 25 64.14 -15.02 18.33
N LYS A 26 63.73 -14.72 19.57
CA LYS A 26 62.35 -14.33 19.90
C LYS A 26 61.98 -12.96 19.35
N ILE A 27 62.91 -12.01 19.34
CA ILE A 27 62.70 -10.68 18.72
C ILE A 27 62.50 -10.83 17.21
N ASP A 28 63.32 -11.66 16.55
CA ASP A 28 63.18 -11.94 15.11
C ASP A 28 61.84 -12.61 14.79
N SER A 29 61.42 -13.60 15.58
CA SER A 29 60.12 -14.25 15.39
C SER A 29 58.94 -13.30 15.64
N MET A 30 59.11 -12.38 16.58
CA MET A 30 58.14 -11.33 16.88
C MET A 30 58.06 -10.29 15.75
N ASP A 31 59.19 -9.91 15.14
CA ASP A 31 59.23 -9.03 13.97
C ASP A 31 58.52 -9.66 12.76
N ILE A 32 58.74 -10.95 12.50
CA ILE A 32 58.02 -11.71 11.46
C ILE A 32 56.52 -11.69 11.73
N SER A 33 56.11 -11.96 12.98
CA SER A 33 54.70 -11.97 13.38
C SER A 33 54.07 -10.58 13.26
N MET A 34 54.80 -9.53 13.62
CA MET A 34 54.36 -8.13 13.52
C MET A 34 54.14 -7.73 12.06
N LYS A 35 55.05 -8.10 11.15
CA LYS A 35 54.91 -7.88 9.70
C LYS A 35 53.68 -8.59 9.13
N PHE A 36 53.46 -9.84 9.53
CA PHE A 36 52.28 -10.61 9.12
C PHE A 36 50.99 -9.94 9.61
N ILE A 37 50.90 -9.55 10.87
CA ILE A 37 49.73 -8.85 11.43
C ILE A 37 49.50 -7.53 10.73
N ASN A 38 50.54 -6.75 10.44
CA ASN A 38 50.40 -5.48 9.74
C ASN A 38 49.82 -5.66 8.33
N SER A 39 50.29 -6.67 7.59
CA SER A 39 49.73 -7.02 6.28
C SER A 39 48.24 -7.39 6.38
N GLN A 40 47.87 -8.23 7.34
CA GLN A 40 46.47 -8.62 7.57
C GLN A 40 45.60 -7.41 7.97
N TYR A 41 46.15 -6.50 8.78
CA TYR A 41 45.47 -5.29 9.20
C TYR A 41 45.19 -4.34 8.02
N GLU A 42 46.17 -4.13 7.14
CA GLU A 42 45.98 -3.34 5.92
C GLU A 42 44.92 -3.94 5.00
N ASP A 43 44.87 -5.26 4.86
CA ASP A 43 43.85 -5.94 4.06
C ASP A 43 42.45 -5.80 4.67
N ILE A 44 42.33 -5.83 5.99
CA ILE A 44 41.08 -5.56 6.70
C ILE A 44 40.63 -4.12 6.46
N LEU A 45 41.53 -3.14 6.57
CA LEU A 45 41.22 -1.73 6.31
C LEU A 45 40.72 -1.51 4.88
N LYS A 46 41.37 -2.14 3.89
CA LYS A 46 40.92 -2.09 2.48
C LYS A 46 39.53 -2.68 2.32
N LYS A 47 39.27 -3.87 2.90
CA LYS A 47 37.94 -4.50 2.84
C LYS A 47 36.87 -3.67 3.54
N LEU A 48 37.20 -3.06 4.68
CA LEU A 48 36.28 -2.19 5.41
C LEU A 48 35.90 -0.97 4.57
N SER A 49 36.88 -0.27 4.00
CA SER A 49 36.63 0.88 3.12
C SER A 49 35.76 0.52 1.91
N THR A 50 36.01 -0.63 1.27
CA THR A 50 35.20 -1.10 0.14
C THR A 50 33.78 -1.46 0.57
N SER A 51 33.62 -2.07 1.74
CA SER A 51 32.31 -2.40 2.32
C SER A 51 31.51 -1.14 2.64
N GLU A 52 32.13 -0.13 3.25
CA GLU A 52 31.50 1.16 3.54
C GLU A 52 31.02 1.85 2.26
N GLN A 53 31.86 1.88 1.22
CA GLN A 53 31.48 2.42 -0.09
C GLN A 53 30.30 1.66 -0.70
N THR A 54 30.32 0.33 -0.60
CA THR A 54 29.22 -0.52 -1.12
C THR A 54 27.92 -0.24 -0.37
N ILE A 55 27.97 -0.09 0.95
CA ILE A 55 26.79 0.24 1.78
C ILE A 55 26.19 1.58 1.36
N LEU A 56 27.03 2.60 1.11
CA LEU A 56 26.55 3.91 0.68
C LEU A 56 25.85 3.85 -0.69
N VAL A 57 26.42 3.11 -1.64
CA VAL A 57 25.81 2.90 -2.96
C VAL A 57 24.47 2.17 -2.83
N LEU A 58 24.43 1.08 -2.07
CA LEU A 58 23.21 0.29 -1.87
C LEU A 58 22.10 1.10 -1.16
N GLN A 59 22.46 1.95 -0.19
CA GLN A 59 21.50 2.82 0.47
C GLN A 59 20.88 3.83 -0.51
N LYS A 60 21.71 4.41 -1.39
CA LYS A 60 21.24 5.34 -2.43
C LYS A 60 20.33 4.64 -3.43
N GLU A 61 20.76 3.50 -3.98
CA GLU A 61 19.95 2.72 -4.93
C GLU A 61 18.61 2.29 -4.33
N ASN A 62 18.59 1.87 -3.06
CA ASN A 62 17.36 1.47 -2.38
C ASN A 62 16.39 2.67 -2.21
N ALA A 63 16.91 3.86 -1.93
CA ALA A 63 16.09 5.08 -1.88
C ALA A 63 15.49 5.41 -3.25
N ASP A 64 16.30 5.31 -4.32
CA ASP A 64 15.86 5.56 -5.70
C ASP A 64 14.80 4.54 -6.14
N ILE A 65 15.03 3.25 -5.88
CA ILE A 65 14.07 2.17 -6.18
C ILE A 65 12.75 2.41 -5.46
N LYS A 66 12.77 2.71 -4.15
CA LYS A 66 11.54 3.01 -3.39
C LYS A 66 10.77 4.20 -3.97
N SER A 67 11.48 5.24 -4.39
CA SER A 67 10.88 6.41 -5.04
C SER A 67 10.17 6.03 -6.35
N VAL A 68 10.86 5.27 -7.21
CA VAL A 68 10.30 4.80 -8.49
C VAL A 68 9.12 3.86 -8.26
N THR A 69 9.23 2.89 -7.35
CA THR A 69 8.14 1.96 -7.02
C THR A 69 6.90 2.70 -6.54
N ASN A 70 7.06 3.71 -5.68
CA ASN A 70 5.93 4.53 -5.21
C ASN A 70 5.28 5.30 -6.36
N SER A 71 6.08 5.90 -7.25
CA SER A 71 5.57 6.61 -8.43
C SER A 71 4.79 5.68 -9.36
N LEU A 72 5.33 4.48 -9.65
CA LEU A 72 4.68 3.48 -10.48
C LEU A 72 3.38 2.96 -9.85
N LYS A 73 3.37 2.70 -8.54
CA LYS A 73 2.17 2.29 -7.81
C LYS A 73 1.05 3.33 -7.93
N VAL A 74 1.36 4.61 -7.73
CA VAL A 74 0.38 5.70 -7.86
C VAL A 74 -0.19 5.76 -9.27
N ARG A 75 0.64 5.63 -10.31
CA ARG A 75 0.18 5.61 -11.71
C ARG A 75 -0.68 4.39 -12.01
N LEU A 76 -0.31 3.22 -11.48
CA LEU A 76 -1.07 1.98 -11.62
C LEU A 76 -2.47 2.12 -10.98
N ASP A 77 -2.54 2.60 -9.74
CA ASP A 77 -3.81 2.81 -9.03
C ASP A 77 -4.73 3.79 -9.81
N GLN A 78 -4.15 4.85 -10.40
CA GLN A 78 -4.89 5.79 -11.24
C GLN A 78 -5.43 5.15 -12.51
N LEU A 79 -4.61 4.37 -13.22
CA LEU A 79 -5.03 3.63 -14.42
C LEU A 79 -6.13 2.63 -14.08
N GLU A 80 -5.97 1.88 -12.98
CA GLU A 80 -6.98 0.95 -12.49
C GLU A 80 -8.33 1.65 -12.21
N GLN A 81 -8.29 2.85 -11.63
CA GLN A 81 -9.52 3.61 -11.38
C GLN A 81 -10.11 4.19 -12.68
N GLN A 82 -9.28 4.58 -13.63
CA GLN A 82 -9.71 5.09 -14.94
C GLN A 82 -10.43 4.03 -15.78
N THR A 83 -9.98 2.78 -15.76
CA THR A 83 -10.67 1.69 -16.48
C THR A 83 -12.07 1.42 -15.93
N ARG A 84 -12.36 1.84 -14.69
CA ARG A 84 -13.68 1.75 -14.05
C ARG A 84 -14.51 3.02 -14.16
N SER A 85 -14.06 4.01 -14.94
CA SER A 85 -14.73 5.32 -15.05
C SER A 85 -16.13 5.26 -15.64
N ASN A 86 -16.51 4.18 -16.32
CA ASN A 86 -17.87 3.99 -16.83
C ASN A 86 -18.73 3.10 -15.93
N ASN A 87 -18.15 2.60 -14.83
CA ASN A 87 -18.74 1.51 -14.09
C ASN A 87 -19.51 2.01 -12.87
N VAL A 88 -20.64 1.37 -12.63
CA VAL A 88 -21.46 1.53 -11.42
C VAL A 88 -21.43 0.21 -10.65
N GLU A 89 -21.38 0.31 -9.33
CA GLU A 89 -21.54 -0.82 -8.43
C GLU A 89 -22.91 -0.74 -7.73
N ILE A 90 -23.74 -1.75 -7.97
CA ILE A 90 -25.03 -1.91 -7.31
C ILE A 90 -24.84 -2.93 -6.17
N GLN A 91 -25.12 -2.50 -4.94
CA GLN A 91 -24.90 -3.29 -3.73
C GLN A 91 -26.23 -3.63 -3.04
N CYS A 92 -26.21 -4.73 -2.29
CA CYS A 92 -27.32 -5.20 -1.45
C CYS A 92 -28.60 -5.59 -2.21
N LEU A 93 -28.50 -5.78 -3.52
CA LEU A 93 -29.57 -6.37 -4.31
C LEU A 93 -29.71 -7.88 -3.98
N PRO A 94 -30.88 -8.35 -3.52
CA PRO A 94 -31.14 -9.77 -3.26
C PRO A 94 -30.77 -10.67 -4.46
N GLU A 95 -30.28 -11.87 -4.17
CA GLU A 95 -29.93 -12.87 -5.19
C GLU A 95 -31.11 -13.81 -5.47
N LYS A 96 -31.37 -14.06 -6.75
CA LYS A 96 -32.32 -15.07 -7.27
C LYS A 96 -31.57 -16.08 -8.12
N LYS A 97 -32.15 -17.27 -8.28
CA LYS A 97 -31.68 -18.22 -9.31
C LYS A 97 -32.07 -17.66 -10.68
N GLN A 98 -31.15 -17.75 -11.64
CA GLN A 98 -31.37 -17.31 -13.03
C GLN A 98 -31.87 -15.86 -13.14
N GLU A 99 -31.01 -14.92 -12.76
CA GLU A 99 -31.31 -13.49 -12.85
C GLU A 99 -31.06 -12.93 -14.24
N ASP A 100 -32.00 -12.13 -14.73
CA ASP A 100 -31.75 -11.21 -15.84
C ASP A 100 -31.23 -9.88 -15.26
N LEU A 101 -29.90 -9.76 -15.18
CA LEU A 101 -29.25 -8.57 -14.63
C LEU A 101 -29.51 -7.32 -15.47
N LEU A 102 -29.62 -7.44 -16.80
CA LEU A 102 -29.90 -6.31 -17.67
C LEU A 102 -31.29 -5.74 -17.39
N LYS A 103 -32.30 -6.62 -17.32
CA LYS A 103 -33.66 -6.21 -16.94
C LYS A 103 -33.68 -5.54 -15.57
N ILE A 104 -33.01 -6.11 -14.58
CA ILE A 104 -32.94 -5.54 -13.23
C ILE A 104 -32.33 -4.13 -13.25
N VAL A 105 -31.24 -3.92 -13.99
CA VAL A 105 -30.60 -2.60 -14.11
C VAL A 105 -31.54 -1.61 -14.80
N THR A 106 -32.21 -2.02 -15.87
CA THR A 106 -33.19 -1.20 -16.60
C THR A 106 -34.37 -0.83 -15.70
N ASP A 107 -34.95 -1.78 -14.97
CA ASP A 107 -36.06 -1.54 -14.03
C ASP A 107 -35.62 -0.62 -12.89
N LEU A 108 -34.42 -0.81 -12.35
CA LEU A 108 -33.85 0.05 -11.31
C LEU A 108 -33.61 1.47 -11.83
N SER A 109 -33.15 1.62 -13.07
CA SER A 109 -32.95 2.92 -13.70
C SER A 109 -34.27 3.68 -13.83
N LYS A 110 -35.31 3.03 -14.34
CA LYS A 110 -36.66 3.61 -14.46
C LYS A 110 -37.23 4.02 -13.10
N ALA A 111 -37.05 3.18 -12.08
CA ALA A 111 -37.53 3.46 -10.72
C ALA A 111 -36.94 4.76 -10.14
N VAL A 112 -35.71 5.12 -10.52
CA VAL A 112 -35.07 6.38 -10.08
C VAL A 112 -35.23 7.54 -11.07
N GLY A 113 -36.06 7.38 -12.11
CA GLY A 113 -36.27 8.38 -13.15
C GLY A 113 -35.10 8.54 -14.11
N CYS A 114 -34.27 7.50 -14.27
CA CYS A 114 -33.20 7.45 -15.25
C CYS A 114 -33.55 6.42 -16.32
N ASP A 115 -33.83 6.84 -17.54
CA ASP A 115 -34.08 5.87 -18.61
C ASP A 115 -32.74 5.39 -19.19
N LEU A 116 -32.27 4.24 -18.69
CA LEU A 116 -31.21 3.45 -19.33
C LEU A 116 -31.84 2.40 -20.25
N GLU A 117 -31.27 2.26 -21.44
CA GLU A 117 -31.64 1.22 -22.39
C GLU A 117 -30.57 0.11 -22.44
N ASN A 118 -30.92 -1.04 -23.03
CA ASN A 118 -29.98 -2.15 -23.19
C ASN A 118 -28.70 -1.74 -23.96
N ARG A 119 -28.81 -0.83 -24.93
CA ARG A 119 -27.66 -0.30 -25.68
C ARG A 119 -26.67 0.52 -24.83
N ASP A 120 -27.14 1.05 -23.70
CA ASP A 120 -26.33 1.86 -22.80
C ASP A 120 -25.47 1.00 -21.87
N VAL A 121 -25.79 -0.29 -21.74
CA VAL A 121 -25.10 -1.26 -20.87
C VAL A 121 -24.19 -2.15 -21.71
N LEU A 122 -22.88 -1.98 -21.57
CA LEU A 122 -21.88 -2.76 -22.28
C LEU A 122 -21.63 -4.13 -21.62
N HIS A 123 -21.63 -4.16 -20.29
CA HIS A 123 -21.41 -5.37 -19.52
C HIS A 123 -22.10 -5.29 -18.17
N CYS A 124 -22.66 -6.39 -17.69
CA CYS A 124 -23.32 -6.46 -16.40
C CYS A 124 -23.11 -7.84 -15.77
N THR A 125 -22.52 -7.88 -14.58
CA THR A 125 -22.20 -9.14 -13.91
C THR A 125 -22.18 -9.02 -12.39
N ARG A 126 -22.47 -10.11 -11.68
CA ARG A 126 -22.20 -10.19 -10.24
C ARG A 126 -20.73 -10.46 -9.99
N VAL A 127 -20.16 -9.75 -9.03
CA VAL A 127 -18.76 -9.94 -8.61
C VAL A 127 -18.66 -10.78 -7.34
N ALA A 128 -17.60 -11.57 -7.25
CA ALA A 128 -17.30 -12.36 -6.07
C ALA A 128 -17.10 -11.45 -4.85
N LYS A 129 -17.46 -11.97 -3.67
CA LYS A 129 -17.22 -11.27 -2.42
C LYS A 129 -15.72 -11.36 -2.09
N LEU A 130 -15.16 -10.27 -1.58
CA LEU A 130 -13.80 -10.29 -1.04
C LEU A 130 -13.70 -11.20 0.21
N LYS A 131 -14.77 -11.24 1.01
CA LYS A 131 -14.92 -12.11 2.18
C LYS A 131 -16.11 -13.04 1.95
N PRO A 132 -15.89 -14.36 1.70
CA PRO A 132 -16.96 -15.31 1.40
C PRO A 132 -18.04 -15.38 2.49
N ASP A 133 -17.64 -15.29 3.75
CA ASP A 133 -18.54 -15.42 4.92
C ASP A 133 -19.49 -14.24 5.12
N ASN A 134 -19.36 -13.17 4.33
CA ASN A 134 -20.24 -12.02 4.43
C ASN A 134 -21.64 -12.38 3.93
N MET A 135 -22.65 -12.30 4.81
CA MET A 135 -24.05 -12.56 4.49
C MET A 135 -24.67 -11.60 3.47
N ARG A 136 -24.05 -10.45 3.20
CA ARG A 136 -24.55 -9.50 2.17
C ARG A 136 -24.52 -10.14 0.78
N PRO A 137 -25.53 -9.89 -0.08
CA PRO A 137 -25.52 -10.34 -1.47
C PRO A 137 -24.30 -9.83 -2.25
N ARG A 138 -23.89 -10.58 -3.28
CA ARG A 138 -22.85 -10.16 -4.23
C ARG A 138 -23.25 -8.87 -4.95
N SER A 139 -22.34 -7.91 -5.06
CA SER A 139 -22.58 -6.70 -5.84
C SER A 139 -22.72 -7.01 -7.33
N ILE A 140 -23.45 -6.17 -8.05
CA ILE A 140 -23.46 -6.15 -9.53
C ILE A 140 -22.56 -5.01 -9.99
N ILE A 141 -21.69 -5.28 -10.95
CA ILE A 141 -20.95 -4.26 -11.68
C ILE A 141 -21.61 -4.08 -13.05
N VAL A 142 -21.96 -2.84 -13.34
CA VAL A 142 -22.54 -2.42 -14.62
C VAL A 142 -21.55 -1.49 -15.30
N GLN A 143 -21.05 -1.87 -16.47
CA GLN A 143 -20.24 -1.00 -17.33
C GLN A 143 -21.16 -0.33 -18.35
N LEU A 144 -21.20 1.00 -18.28
CA LEU A 144 -22.03 1.80 -19.17
C LEU A 144 -21.25 2.28 -20.41
N ALA A 145 -21.96 2.73 -21.43
CA ALA A 145 -21.35 3.21 -22.68
C ALA A 145 -20.51 4.48 -22.49
N SER A 146 -20.77 5.28 -21.45
CA SER A 146 -19.98 6.48 -21.17
C SER A 146 -19.96 6.89 -19.69
N PRO A 147 -18.94 7.67 -19.26
CA PRO A 147 -18.91 8.28 -17.93
C PRO A 147 -20.13 9.18 -17.66
N ARG A 148 -20.66 9.83 -18.70
CA ARG A 148 -21.81 10.73 -18.60
C ARG A 148 -23.09 9.98 -18.22
N LEU A 149 -23.29 8.79 -18.79
CA LEU A 149 -24.40 7.91 -18.44
C LEU A 149 -24.29 7.42 -16.99
N ARG A 150 -23.07 7.04 -16.58
CA ARG A 150 -22.74 6.68 -15.19
C ARG A 150 -23.07 7.82 -14.23
N ASP A 151 -22.65 9.04 -14.53
CA ASP A 151 -22.90 10.22 -13.70
C ASP A 151 -24.40 10.56 -13.64
N ARG A 152 -25.11 10.47 -14.77
CA ARG A 152 -26.57 10.68 -14.85
C ARG A 152 -27.31 9.68 -13.97
N PHE A 153 -26.94 8.41 -14.03
CA PHE A 153 -27.58 7.37 -13.24
C PHE A 153 -27.36 7.59 -11.74
N LEU A 154 -26.11 7.86 -11.33
CA LEU A 154 -25.79 8.19 -9.93
C LEU A 154 -26.50 9.46 -9.44
N ALA A 155 -26.57 10.50 -10.26
CA ALA A 155 -27.28 11.73 -9.90
C ALA A 155 -28.78 11.45 -9.71
N SER A 156 -29.38 10.64 -10.57
CA SER A 156 -30.80 10.26 -10.47
C SER A 156 -31.09 9.47 -9.19
N THR A 157 -30.22 8.53 -8.81
CA THR A 157 -30.38 7.78 -7.55
C THR A 157 -30.24 8.67 -6.32
N ILE A 158 -29.31 9.65 -6.35
CA ILE A 158 -29.15 10.64 -5.27
C ILE A 158 -30.40 11.52 -5.17
N THR A 159 -30.91 12.04 -6.29
CA THR A 159 -32.12 12.88 -6.33
C THR A 159 -33.33 12.11 -5.83
N PHE A 160 -33.51 10.87 -6.30
CA PHE A 160 -34.56 9.97 -5.83
C PHE A 160 -34.51 9.78 -4.31
N ASN A 161 -33.33 9.48 -3.74
CA ASN A 161 -33.16 9.29 -2.30
C ASN A 161 -33.37 10.57 -1.48
N LYS A 162 -33.07 11.74 -2.05
CA LYS A 162 -33.33 13.04 -1.41
C LYS A 162 -34.82 13.37 -1.38
N ALA A 163 -35.54 13.06 -2.46
CA ALA A 163 -36.99 13.24 -2.55
C ALA A 163 -37.75 12.23 -1.66
N ASN A 164 -37.23 11.01 -1.51
CA ASN A 164 -37.88 9.91 -0.79
C ASN A 164 -37.12 9.53 0.49
N LYS A 165 -37.00 10.44 1.46
CA LYS A 165 -36.18 10.22 2.68
C LYS A 165 -36.59 8.98 3.48
N GLU A 166 -37.89 8.75 3.63
CA GLU A 166 -38.48 7.61 4.36
C GLU A 166 -38.57 6.32 3.52
N ASN A 167 -38.43 6.46 2.20
CA ASN A 167 -38.54 5.34 1.27
C ASN A 167 -37.46 5.41 0.19
N LYS A 168 -36.20 5.49 0.63
CA LYS A 168 -35.02 5.45 -0.25
C LYS A 168 -35.02 4.20 -1.12
N LEU A 169 -34.26 4.22 -2.20
CA LEU A 169 -34.14 3.13 -3.16
C LEU A 169 -33.93 1.79 -2.45
N ASN A 170 -34.79 0.83 -2.77
CA ASN A 170 -34.86 -0.46 -2.11
C ASN A 170 -35.55 -1.49 -3.00
N SER A 171 -35.52 -2.75 -2.59
CA SER A 171 -36.00 -3.93 -3.34
C SER A 171 -37.45 -3.84 -3.80
N THR A 172 -38.35 -3.13 -3.11
CA THR A 172 -39.77 -3.04 -3.50
C THR A 172 -39.98 -2.17 -4.74
N HIS A 173 -39.09 -1.20 -4.99
CA HIS A 173 -39.18 -0.31 -6.16
C HIS A 173 -38.96 -1.01 -7.50
N ILE A 174 -38.36 -2.21 -7.47
CA ILE A 174 -38.05 -3.03 -8.65
C ILE A 174 -38.77 -4.38 -8.60
N GLY A 175 -39.79 -4.51 -7.75
CA GLY A 175 -40.60 -5.73 -7.65
C GLY A 175 -39.82 -6.97 -7.19
N CYS A 176 -38.74 -6.81 -6.41
CA CYS A 176 -38.07 -7.95 -5.82
C CYS A 176 -38.96 -8.56 -4.72
N PRO A 177 -39.28 -9.87 -4.78
CA PRO A 177 -40.02 -10.56 -3.74
C PRO A 177 -39.15 -10.69 -2.47
N GLY A 178 -39.81 -10.79 -1.33
CA GLY A 178 -39.17 -10.95 -0.02
C GLY A 178 -39.11 -9.65 0.79
N PRO A 179 -38.28 -9.60 1.84
CA PRO A 179 -38.22 -8.45 2.73
C PRO A 179 -37.67 -7.20 2.01
N LYS A 180 -38.13 -6.04 2.45
CA LYS A 180 -37.64 -4.74 1.99
C LYS A 180 -36.16 -4.59 2.35
N THR A 181 -35.29 -4.49 1.35
CA THR A 181 -33.84 -4.29 1.53
C THR A 181 -33.37 -3.06 0.78
N ALA A 182 -32.57 -2.22 1.44
CA ALA A 182 -31.99 -1.04 0.81
C ALA A 182 -31.03 -1.45 -0.33
N ILE A 183 -31.09 -0.70 -1.44
CA ILE A 183 -30.19 -0.90 -2.59
C ILE A 183 -29.34 0.36 -2.73
N TYR A 184 -28.03 0.15 -2.89
CA TYR A 184 -27.07 1.25 -3.03
C TYR A 184 -26.46 1.22 -4.41
N VAL A 185 -26.42 2.37 -5.06
CA VAL A 185 -25.82 2.57 -6.38
C VAL A 185 -24.64 3.52 -6.19
N ASN A 186 -23.42 3.02 -6.40
CA ASN A 186 -22.19 3.74 -6.11
C ASN A 186 -21.26 3.74 -7.33
N GLU A 187 -20.27 4.64 -7.33
CA GLU A 187 -19.14 4.52 -8.26
C GLU A 187 -18.35 3.23 -8.00
N HIS A 188 -17.93 2.55 -9.07
CA HIS A 188 -17.07 1.38 -8.95
C HIS A 188 -15.62 1.79 -8.67
N LEU A 189 -15.23 1.73 -7.40
CA LEU A 189 -13.86 1.99 -6.97
C LEU A 189 -12.96 0.75 -7.12
N SER A 190 -11.68 0.98 -7.42
CA SER A 190 -10.64 -0.06 -7.34
C SER A 190 -10.49 -0.59 -5.90
N PRO A 191 -9.94 -1.79 -5.68
CA PRO A 191 -9.69 -2.31 -4.33
C PRO A 191 -8.90 -1.33 -3.45
N THR A 192 -7.85 -0.71 -4.01
CA THR A 192 -7.04 0.30 -3.33
C THR A 192 -7.89 1.49 -2.89
N TYR A 193 -8.73 2.01 -3.79
CA TYR A 193 -9.55 3.20 -3.49
C TYR A 193 -10.75 2.86 -2.59
N LYS A 194 -11.29 1.63 -2.65
CA LYS A 194 -12.27 1.15 -1.67
C LYS A 194 -11.67 1.12 -0.27
N ALA A 195 -10.45 0.60 -0.13
CA ALA A 195 -9.74 0.58 1.15
C ALA A 195 -9.46 2.00 1.65
N LEU A 196 -9.00 2.90 0.77
CA LEU A 196 -8.76 4.31 1.09
C LEU A 196 -10.05 5.02 1.53
N HIS A 197 -11.17 4.78 0.85
CA HIS A 197 -12.46 5.36 1.22
C HIS A 197 -12.94 4.83 2.57
N ALA A 198 -12.75 3.54 2.85
CA ALA A 198 -13.06 2.97 4.16
C ALA A 198 -12.21 3.61 5.27
N ALA A 199 -10.90 3.71 5.07
CA ALA A 199 -9.99 4.36 6.01
C ALA A 199 -10.35 5.85 6.21
N ALA A 200 -10.66 6.57 5.13
CA ALA A 200 -11.05 7.97 5.18
C ALA A 200 -12.32 8.19 6.00
N ARG A 201 -13.32 7.31 5.92
CA ARG A 201 -14.53 7.40 6.76
C ARG A 201 -14.24 7.16 8.25
N ILE A 202 -13.32 6.25 8.57
CA ILE A 202 -12.90 5.99 9.96
C ILE A 202 -12.19 7.23 10.51
N LYS A 203 -11.17 7.71 9.80
CA LYS A 203 -10.41 8.92 10.18
C LYS A 203 -11.29 10.17 10.24
N ALA A 204 -12.25 10.31 9.33
CA ALA A 204 -13.23 11.41 9.37
C ALA A 204 -14.00 11.43 10.68
N LYS A 205 -14.46 10.27 11.16
CA LYS A 205 -15.19 10.17 12.42
C LYS A 205 -14.30 10.54 13.61
N GLU A 206 -13.05 10.06 13.61
CA GLU A 206 -12.06 10.38 14.66
C GLU A 206 -11.77 11.89 14.73
N LEU A 207 -11.62 12.55 13.58
CA LEU A 207 -11.23 13.96 13.47
C LEU A 207 -12.42 14.94 13.38
N GLY A 208 -13.65 14.44 13.50
CA GLY A 208 -14.87 15.26 13.45
C GLY A 208 -15.18 15.85 12.07
N TYR A 209 -14.80 15.20 10.98
CA TYR A 209 -15.22 15.57 9.63
C TYR A 209 -16.66 15.14 9.38
N LYS A 210 -17.53 16.07 9.01
CA LYS A 210 -18.96 15.79 8.75
C LYS A 210 -19.22 15.06 7.43
N PHE A 211 -18.37 15.25 6.42
CA PHE A 211 -18.64 14.76 5.07
C PHE A 211 -17.46 13.97 4.51
N VAL A 212 -17.76 12.80 3.95
CA VAL A 212 -16.86 11.99 3.13
C VAL A 212 -17.64 11.50 1.93
N TRP A 213 -17.14 11.75 0.72
CA TRP A 213 -17.81 11.32 -0.49
C TRP A 213 -16.82 10.95 -1.59
N VAL A 214 -17.36 10.29 -2.61
CA VAL A 214 -16.64 9.93 -3.83
C VAL A 214 -17.22 10.75 -4.97
N ARG A 215 -16.35 11.28 -5.82
CA ARG A 215 -16.74 11.92 -7.09
C ARG A 215 -15.69 11.65 -8.15
N SER A 216 -16.11 11.10 -9.29
CA SER A 216 -15.23 10.78 -10.42
C SER A 216 -14.06 9.89 -10.00
N GLY A 217 -14.34 8.87 -9.19
CA GLY A 217 -13.37 7.93 -8.65
C GLY A 217 -12.40 8.53 -7.64
N ARG A 218 -12.60 9.76 -7.16
CA ARG A 218 -11.73 10.42 -6.16
C ARG A 218 -12.46 10.57 -4.83
N ILE A 219 -11.71 10.47 -3.73
CA ILE A 219 -12.24 10.55 -2.38
C ILE A 219 -12.01 11.94 -1.82
N PHE A 220 -13.05 12.51 -1.25
CA PHE A 220 -13.04 13.84 -0.66
C PHE A 220 -13.55 13.79 0.77
N MET A 221 -12.97 14.65 1.61
CA MET A 221 -13.44 14.89 2.97
C MET A 221 -13.67 16.38 3.18
N ARG A 222 -14.63 16.74 4.03
CA ARG A 222 -14.91 18.13 4.41
C ARG A 222 -15.35 18.19 5.87
N LYS A 223 -14.79 19.15 6.61
CA LYS A 223 -15.00 19.21 8.06
C LYS A 223 -16.39 19.73 8.41
N VAL A 224 -16.76 20.87 7.85
CA VAL A 224 -18.09 21.51 8.00
C VAL A 224 -18.54 22.10 6.67
N GLU A 225 -19.80 22.53 6.58
CA GLU A 225 -20.43 22.96 5.32
C GLU A 225 -19.86 24.25 4.72
N GLU A 226 -19.08 25.01 5.50
CA GLU A 226 -18.41 26.23 5.08
C GLU A 226 -16.91 26.01 4.80
N SER A 227 -16.31 24.93 5.28
CA SER A 227 -14.87 24.70 5.14
C SER A 227 -14.50 24.29 3.71
N ASP A 228 -13.25 24.41 3.30
CA ASP A 228 -12.80 23.77 2.08
C ASP A 228 -12.86 22.23 2.20
N HIS A 229 -12.91 21.59 1.04
CA HIS A 229 -12.82 20.14 0.93
C HIS A 229 -11.38 19.74 0.62
N ILE A 230 -10.97 18.57 1.13
CA ILE A 230 -9.66 17.98 0.89
C ILE A 230 -9.80 16.72 0.05
N MET A 231 -8.93 16.55 -0.93
CA MET A 231 -8.86 15.34 -1.75
C MET A 231 -7.87 14.35 -1.12
N ILE A 232 -8.35 13.17 -0.74
CA ILE A 232 -7.52 12.11 -0.18
C ILE A 232 -6.97 11.27 -1.32
N LYS A 233 -5.70 11.49 -1.66
CA LYS A 233 -5.04 10.84 -2.80
C LYS A 233 -4.50 9.45 -2.47
N ASN A 234 -4.06 9.25 -1.23
CA ASN A 234 -3.41 8.05 -0.74
C ASN A 234 -3.45 8.01 0.80
N MET A 235 -2.97 6.90 1.37
CA MET A 235 -2.90 6.71 2.81
C MET A 235 -1.99 7.73 3.49
N ASP A 236 -0.90 8.16 2.86
CA ASP A 236 0.01 9.16 3.44
C ASP A 236 -0.68 10.51 3.65
N THR A 237 -1.48 10.94 2.67
CA THR A 237 -2.30 12.16 2.77
C THR A 237 -3.29 12.04 3.91
N LEU A 238 -3.91 10.86 4.07
CA LEU A 238 -4.88 10.60 5.14
C LEU A 238 -4.22 10.60 6.53
N ASN A 239 -3.04 10.01 6.65
CA ASN A 239 -2.31 9.90 7.92
C ASN A 239 -1.73 11.23 8.40
N LYS A 240 -1.49 12.18 7.49
CA LYS A 240 -1.05 13.55 7.82
C LYS A 240 -2.18 14.43 8.37
N LEU A 241 -3.43 13.97 8.35
CA LEU A 241 -4.55 14.69 8.97
C LEU A 241 -4.51 14.50 10.48
N ASN A 242 -4.39 15.62 11.20
CA ASN A 242 -4.44 15.71 12.66
C ASN A 242 -5.83 16.12 13.15
#